data_AF-A0A7X7H1Y6-F1
#
_entry.id   AF-A0A7X7H1Y6-F1
#
_cell.length_a   1.000
_cell.length_b   1.000
_cell.length_c   1.000
_cell.angle_alpha   90.00
_cell.angle_beta   90.00
_cell.angle_gamma   90.00
#
_symmetry.space_group_name_H-M   'P 1'
#
loop_
_entity.id
_entity.type
_entity.pdbx_description
1 polymer ?
#
loop_
_entity_poly.entity_id
_entity_poly.type
_entity_poly.pdbx_seq_one_letter_code
_entity_poly.pdbx_strand_id
1 'polypeptide(L)'
;MSAINPVKFQDFDNIRAVILNLLEKRLENEDFLSWKKSERDFHFIACKKLMFETGRETSLLDDFPAAVKHTSRESFFYHFIDGRRRSSECKDDFTIWLEQFSDKTAELRKKLKNIDSYLFSLTELQRQVLSIFDDWQSSKGGKC
;
A
#
# COMPACT_ATOMS: atom_id res chain seq x y z
N MET A 1 -8.98 8.64 -16.26
CA MET A 1 -7.61 8.08 -16.25
C MET A 1 -7.52 7.03 -15.16
N SER A 2 -7.93 5.80 -15.45
CA SER A 2 -7.93 4.69 -14.48
C SER A 2 -7.36 3.42 -15.10
N ALA A 3 -6.12 3.50 -15.61
CA ALA A 3 -5.44 2.35 -16.21
C ALA A 3 -4.10 2.02 -15.54
N ILE A 4 -3.52 2.94 -14.78
CA ILE A 4 -2.21 2.76 -14.15
C ILE A 4 -2.44 2.49 -12.66
N ASN A 5 -2.12 1.28 -12.20
CA ASN A 5 -2.03 0.98 -10.77
C ASN A 5 -0.59 1.25 -10.31
N PRO A 6 -0.31 2.34 -9.55
CA PRO A 6 1.03 2.70 -9.11
C PRO A 6 1.72 1.63 -8.25
N VAL A 7 0.94 0.77 -7.59
CA VAL A 7 1.43 -0.29 -6.69
C VAL A 7 2.11 -1.42 -7.47
N LYS A 8 1.89 -1.51 -8.78
CA LYS A 8 2.58 -2.49 -9.66
C LYS A 8 4.00 -2.09 -10.04
N PHE A 9 4.44 -0.90 -9.63
CA PHE A 9 5.74 -0.36 -10.00
C PHE A 9 6.60 -0.15 -8.76
N GLN A 10 7.86 -0.55 -8.85
CA GLN A 10 8.84 -0.44 -7.77
C GLN A 10 9.30 1.00 -7.56
N ASP A 11 9.53 1.73 -8.66
CA ASP A 11 10.03 3.10 -8.65
C ASP A 11 9.11 4.07 -9.39
N PHE A 12 9.32 5.36 -9.12
CA PHE A 12 8.58 6.44 -9.76
C PHE A 12 8.99 6.66 -11.22
N ASP A 13 10.18 6.24 -11.62
CA ASP A 13 10.69 6.45 -12.97
C ASP A 13 9.94 5.58 -13.98
N ASN A 14 9.64 4.34 -13.61
CA ASN A 14 8.80 3.43 -14.37
C ASN A 14 7.35 3.97 -14.50
N ILE A 15 6.78 4.49 -13.42
CA ILE A 15 5.45 5.13 -13.47
C ILE A 15 5.49 6.35 -14.41
N ARG A 16 6.53 7.18 -14.31
CA ARG A 16 6.70 8.35 -15.17
C ARG A 16 6.79 7.95 -16.63
N ALA A 17 7.58 6.93 -16.96
CA ALA A 17 7.72 6.43 -18.32
C ALA A 17 6.37 5.96 -18.90
N VAL A 18 5.57 5.23 -18.12
CA VAL A 18 4.23 4.79 -18.56
C VAL A 18 3.29 5.98 -18.79
N ILE A 19 3.30 6.97 -17.90
CA ILE A 19 2.50 8.18 -18.05
C ILE A 19 2.92 8.97 -19.30
N LEU A 20 4.22 9.18 -19.51
CA LEU A 20 4.74 9.90 -20.67
C LEU A 20 4.35 9.20 -21.98
N ASN A 21 4.56 7.89 -22.08
CA ASN A 21 4.16 7.10 -23.24
C ASN A 21 2.66 7.21 -23.55
N LEU A 22 1.80 7.26 -22.52
CA LEU A 22 0.35 7.41 -22.70
C LEU A 22 -0.03 8.82 -23.17
N LEU A 23 0.66 9.85 -22.66
CA LEU A 23 0.47 11.23 -23.08
C LEU A 23 0.94 11.44 -24.52
N GLU A 24 2.13 10.95 -24.88
CA GLU A 24 2.69 11.03 -26.23
C GLU A 24 1.76 10.38 -27.27
N LYS A 25 1.33 9.14 -27.02
CA LYS A 25 0.36 8.47 -27.90
C LYS A 25 -0.94 9.23 -28.05
N ARG A 26 -1.41 9.91 -26.99
CA ARG A 26 -2.64 10.70 -27.07
C ARG A 26 -2.43 11.98 -27.87
N LEU A 27 -1.27 12.62 -27.74
CA LEU A 27 -0.92 13.82 -28.51
C LEU A 27 -0.74 13.53 -30.00
N GLU A 28 -0.21 12.36 -30.37
CA GLU A 28 -0.05 11.94 -31.77
C GLU A 28 -1.39 11.64 -32.47
N ASN A 29 -2.41 11.19 -31.73
CA ASN A 29 -3.69 10.73 -32.28
C ASN A 29 -4.80 11.80 -32.27
N GLU A 30 -4.56 12.99 -31.71
CA GLU A 30 -5.54 14.09 -31.68
C GLU A 30 -5.27 15.05 -32.85
N ASP A 31 -6.29 15.36 -33.66
CA ASP A 31 -6.20 16.44 -34.64
C ASP A 31 -5.88 17.76 -33.92
N PHE A 32 -4.94 18.54 -34.45
CA PHE A 32 -4.43 19.80 -33.87
C PHE A 32 -5.54 20.82 -33.51
N LEU A 33 -6.76 20.64 -34.06
CA LEU A 33 -7.96 21.44 -33.82
C LEU A 33 -8.70 21.12 -32.51
N SER A 34 -8.35 20.05 -31.79
CA SER A 34 -9.03 19.63 -30.54
C SER A 34 -8.41 20.21 -29.26
N TRP A 35 -7.34 21.01 -29.36
CA TRP A 35 -6.64 21.60 -28.20
C TRP A 35 -7.54 22.57 -27.43
N LYS A 36 -8.37 22.01 -26.54
CA LYS A 36 -9.16 22.75 -25.58
C LYS A 36 -8.29 22.98 -24.35
N LYS A 37 -8.00 24.26 -24.07
CA LYS A 37 -7.39 24.66 -22.80
C LYS A 37 -8.27 24.15 -21.66
N SER A 38 -7.65 23.48 -20.68
CA SER A 38 -8.35 23.06 -19.46
C SER A 38 -8.93 24.28 -18.75
N GLU A 39 -10.14 24.14 -18.19
CA GLU A 39 -10.77 25.20 -17.39
C GLU A 39 -10.07 25.41 -16.04
N ARG A 40 -9.25 24.43 -15.63
CA ARG A 40 -8.43 24.49 -14.41
C ARG A 40 -7.00 24.08 -14.70
N ASP A 41 -6.06 24.81 -14.15
CA ASP A 41 -4.64 24.48 -14.24
C ASP A 41 -4.32 23.22 -13.43
N PHE A 42 -3.35 22.45 -13.92
CA PHE A 42 -2.81 21.30 -13.20
C PHE A 42 -1.55 21.72 -12.43
N HIS A 43 -1.58 21.61 -11.10
CA HIS A 43 -0.46 21.98 -10.25
C HIS A 43 0.35 20.75 -9.85
N PHE A 44 1.65 20.76 -10.13
CA PHE A 44 2.59 19.75 -9.64
C PHE A 44 2.94 20.03 -8.19
N ILE A 45 2.74 19.03 -7.32
CA ILE A 45 3.05 19.11 -5.89
C ILE A 45 4.08 18.04 -5.55
N ALA A 46 5.12 18.42 -4.82
CA ALA A 46 6.11 17.50 -4.27
C ALA A 46 5.90 17.34 -2.76
N CYS A 47 6.10 16.12 -2.25
CA CYS A 47 5.99 15.80 -0.83
C CYS A 47 7.33 15.26 -0.31
N LYS A 48 7.77 15.77 0.85
CA LYS A 48 8.88 15.20 1.62
C LYS A 48 8.32 14.59 2.90
N LYS A 49 8.69 13.35 3.19
CA LYS A 49 8.26 12.62 4.40
C LYS A 49 9.34 12.74 5.47
N LEU A 50 8.92 12.99 6.70
CA LEU A 50 9.75 12.94 7.90
C LEU A 50 9.20 11.83 8.79
N MET A 51 10.08 10.96 9.27
CA MET A 51 9.71 9.79 10.06
C MET A 51 10.19 9.98 11.50
N PHE A 52 9.31 9.69 12.46
CA PHE A 52 9.57 9.79 13.88
C PHE A 52 9.18 8.48 14.55
N GLU A 53 9.92 8.09 15.58
CA GLU A 53 9.57 6.94 16.41
C GLU A 53 8.30 7.23 17.22
N THR A 54 7.40 6.24 17.29
CA THR A 54 6.12 6.38 18.01
C THR A 54 6.22 5.95 19.47
N GLY A 55 7.36 5.39 19.89
CA GLY A 55 7.53 4.77 21.21
C GLY A 55 6.72 3.48 21.42
N ARG A 56 6.13 2.92 20.36
CA ARG A 56 5.36 1.68 20.41
C ARG A 56 6.14 0.56 19.73
N GLU A 57 6.28 -0.55 20.45
CA GLU A 57 7.01 -1.72 19.98
C GLU A 57 6.20 -2.99 20.25
N THR A 58 6.42 -4.02 19.43
CA THR A 58 5.83 -5.34 19.61
C THR A 58 6.85 -6.40 19.24
N SER A 59 7.06 -7.36 20.14
CA SER A 59 8.00 -8.47 19.94
C SER A 59 7.31 -9.83 19.89
N LEU A 60 6.07 -9.91 20.39
CA LEU A 60 5.29 -11.14 20.43
C LEU A 60 4.30 -11.17 19.26
N LEU A 61 4.22 -12.34 18.62
CA LEU A 61 3.30 -12.58 17.51
C LEU A 61 1.83 -12.37 17.90
N ASP A 62 1.46 -12.71 19.13
CA ASP A 62 0.07 -12.63 19.58
C ASP A 62 -0.36 -11.19 19.92
N ASP A 63 0.59 -10.29 20.20
CA ASP A 63 0.34 -8.86 20.45
C ASP A 63 0.24 -8.04 19.16
N PHE A 64 0.75 -8.58 18.05
CA PHE A 64 0.85 -7.86 16.78
C PHE A 64 -0.50 -7.31 16.25
N PRO A 65 -1.60 -8.08 16.26
CA PRO A 65 -2.91 -7.55 15.84
C PRO A 65 -3.36 -6.34 16.66
N ALA A 66 -3.15 -6.37 17.98
CA ALA A 66 -3.47 -5.25 18.86
C ALA A 66 -2.58 -4.03 18.59
N ALA A 67 -1.28 -4.26 18.37
CA ALA A 67 -0.34 -3.20 18.02
C ALA A 67 -0.75 -2.48 16.72
N VAL A 68 -1.16 -3.22 15.68
CA VAL A 68 -1.65 -2.64 14.41
C VAL A 68 -2.99 -1.93 14.60
N LYS A 69 -3.91 -2.48 15.41
CA LYS A 69 -5.20 -1.86 15.73
C LYS A 69 -5.05 -0.49 16.40
N HIS A 70 -4.06 -0.35 17.28
CA HIS A 70 -3.85 0.87 18.06
C HIS A 70 -2.83 1.84 17.43
N THR A 71 -2.27 1.52 16.27
CA THR A 71 -1.34 2.41 15.57
C THR A 71 -2.08 3.60 14.95
N SER A 72 -1.38 4.72 14.80
CA SER A 72 -1.95 5.90 14.13
C SER A 72 -2.23 5.60 12.66
N ARG A 73 -3.14 6.36 12.04
CA ARG A 73 -3.45 6.19 10.62
C ARG A 73 -2.22 6.46 9.75
N GLU A 74 -1.38 7.40 10.15
CA GLU A 74 -0.15 7.80 9.49
C GLU A 74 0.93 6.71 9.60
N SER A 75 1.07 6.09 10.78
CA SER A 75 1.95 4.93 10.97
C SER A 75 1.47 3.73 10.16
N PHE A 76 0.16 3.47 10.12
CA PHE A 76 -0.41 2.41 9.29
C PHE A 76 -0.09 2.65 7.80
N PHE A 77 -0.28 3.88 7.30
CA PHE A 77 0.10 4.24 5.94
C PHE A 77 1.59 4.00 5.70
N TYR A 78 2.45 4.44 6.62
CA TYR A 78 3.89 4.30 6.50
C TYR A 78 4.34 2.83 6.42
N HIS A 79 3.76 1.96 7.24
CA HIS A 79 4.15 0.56 7.28
C HIS A 79 3.49 -0.29 6.20
N PHE A 80 2.20 -0.06 5.92
CA PHE A 80 1.42 -0.94 5.03
C PHE A 80 1.44 -0.52 3.55
N ILE A 81 1.50 0.79 3.27
CA ILE A 81 1.43 1.34 1.91
C ILE A 81 2.81 1.78 1.46
N ASP A 82 3.42 2.68 2.23
CA ASP A 82 4.74 3.22 1.88
C ASP A 82 5.84 2.16 2.00
N GLY A 83 5.72 1.23 2.96
CA GLY A 83 6.61 0.09 3.14
C GLY A 83 6.80 -0.76 1.88
N ARG A 84 5.72 -1.02 1.14
CA ARG A 84 5.78 -1.77 -0.13
C ARG A 84 6.73 -1.15 -1.13
N ARG A 85 6.77 0.19 -1.19
CA ARG A 85 7.59 0.93 -2.15
C ARG A 85 9.06 1.01 -1.72
N ARG A 86 9.32 0.88 -0.41
CA ARG A 86 10.68 0.86 0.14
C ARG A 86 11.33 -0.52 0.03
N SER A 87 10.53 -1.58 -0.04
CA SER A 87 10.98 -2.95 -0.19
C SER A 87 11.22 -3.31 -1.66
N SER A 88 12.39 -3.85 -2.00
CA SER A 88 12.68 -4.40 -3.34
C SER A 88 11.73 -5.54 -3.73
N GLU A 89 11.21 -6.29 -2.76
CA GLU A 89 10.23 -7.37 -2.99
C GLU A 89 8.76 -6.90 -3.03
N CYS A 90 8.49 -5.58 -3.00
CA CYS A 90 7.12 -5.04 -2.91
C CYS A 90 6.32 -5.51 -1.68
N LYS A 91 6.99 -5.88 -0.58
CA LYS A 91 6.36 -6.30 0.67
C LYS A 91 6.19 -5.13 1.63
N ASP A 92 5.07 -5.08 2.34
CA ASP A 92 4.89 -4.12 3.43
C ASP A 92 5.64 -4.54 4.69
N ASP A 93 5.87 -3.57 5.58
CA ASP A 93 6.63 -3.80 6.81
C ASP A 93 5.95 -4.84 7.72
N PHE A 94 4.61 -4.95 7.69
CA PHE A 94 3.87 -5.94 8.47
C PHE A 94 4.14 -7.35 7.97
N THR A 95 4.08 -7.55 6.65
CA THR A 95 4.38 -8.82 6.00
C THR A 95 5.83 -9.23 6.27
N ILE A 96 6.78 -8.29 6.16
CA ILE A 96 8.20 -8.52 6.47
C ILE A 96 8.37 -8.91 7.95
N TRP A 97 7.72 -8.20 8.87
CA TRP A 97 7.77 -8.52 10.30
C TRP A 97 7.23 -9.94 10.58
N LEU A 98 6.14 -10.31 9.91
CA LEU A 98 5.53 -11.64 10.04
C LEU A 98 6.38 -12.77 9.44
N GLU A 99 7.38 -12.50 8.59
CA GLU A 99 8.28 -13.53 8.03
C GLU A 99 9.14 -14.21 9.10
N GLN A 100 9.40 -13.51 10.20
CA GLN A 100 10.19 -13.98 11.33
C GLN A 100 9.57 -15.19 12.05
N PHE A 101 8.28 -15.46 11.82
CA PHE A 101 7.53 -16.54 12.47
C PHE A 101 7.26 -17.75 11.54
N SER A 102 7.99 -17.83 10.43
CA SER A 102 8.00 -18.97 9.50
C SER A 102 6.60 -19.38 9.02
N ASP A 103 6.22 -20.66 9.17
CA ASP A 103 4.97 -21.22 8.64
C ASP A 103 3.73 -20.80 9.43
N LYS A 104 3.89 -20.39 10.71
CA LYS A 104 2.75 -20.00 11.58
C LYS A 104 1.95 -18.82 11.02
N THR A 105 2.60 -18.01 10.19
CA THR A 105 2.06 -16.78 9.61
C THR A 105 1.98 -16.84 8.09
N ALA A 106 2.27 -17.98 7.45
CA ALA A 106 2.31 -18.10 5.98
C ALA A 106 0.96 -17.73 5.33
N GLU A 107 -0.14 -18.29 5.81
CA GLU A 107 -1.48 -17.96 5.30
C GLU A 107 -1.89 -16.51 5.60
N LEU A 108 -1.49 -15.99 6.76
CA LEU A 108 -1.72 -14.58 7.11
C LEU A 108 -0.99 -13.63 6.14
N ARG A 109 0.30 -13.86 5.90
CA ARG A 109 1.11 -13.09 4.94
C ARG A 109 0.51 -13.13 3.54
N LYS A 110 0.03 -14.31 3.11
CA LYS A 110 -0.64 -14.48 1.81
C LYS A 110 -1.91 -13.64 1.70
N LYS A 111 -2.77 -13.64 2.74
CA LYS A 111 -3.97 -12.79 2.77
C LYS A 111 -3.62 -11.30 2.72
N LEU A 112 -2.65 -10.83 3.52
CA LEU A 112 -2.21 -9.44 3.54
C LEU A 112 -1.64 -8.96 2.19
N LYS A 113 -0.86 -9.81 1.52
CA LYS A 113 -0.29 -9.51 0.20
C LYS A 113 -1.37 -9.23 -0.85
N ASN A 114 -2.50 -9.94 -0.77
CA ASN A 114 -3.59 -9.86 -1.74
C ASN A 114 -4.50 -8.63 -1.57
N ILE A 115 -4.31 -7.81 -0.53
CA ILE A 115 -5.04 -6.55 -0.37
C ILE A 115 -4.58 -5.56 -1.44
N ASP A 116 -5.51 -5.08 -2.28
CA ASP A 116 -5.24 -4.00 -3.23
C ASP A 116 -5.30 -2.64 -2.51
N SER A 117 -4.12 -2.07 -2.27
CA SER A 117 -3.97 -0.78 -1.59
C SER A 117 -4.44 0.44 -2.39
N TYR A 118 -4.72 0.30 -3.68
CA TYR A 118 -5.16 1.41 -4.53
C TYR A 118 -6.69 1.51 -4.63
N LEU A 119 -7.41 0.42 -4.33
CA LEU A 119 -8.87 0.36 -4.46
C LEU A 119 -9.60 1.00 -3.28
N PHE A 120 -8.97 1.03 -2.11
CA PHE A 120 -9.64 1.37 -0.84
C PHE A 120 -9.04 2.61 -0.19
N SER A 121 -9.87 3.34 0.55
CA SER A 121 -9.38 4.38 1.46
C SER A 121 -8.53 3.78 2.58
N LEU A 122 -7.69 4.59 3.20
CA LEU A 122 -6.79 4.14 4.27
C LEU A 122 -7.54 3.51 5.45
N THR A 123 -8.71 4.06 5.81
CA THR A 123 -9.57 3.51 6.85
C THR A 123 -10.15 2.14 6.48
N GLU A 124 -10.51 1.94 5.21
CA GLU A 124 -10.99 0.65 4.70
C GLU A 124 -9.87 -0.39 4.66
N LEU A 125 -8.65 0.01 4.27
CA LEU A 125 -7.48 -0.86 4.31
C LEU A 125 -7.17 -1.32 5.73
N GLN A 126 -7.20 -0.41 6.70
CA GLN A 126 -7.00 -0.78 8.11
C GLN A 126 -8.08 -1.76 8.57
N ARG A 127 -9.36 -1.54 8.21
CA ARG A 127 -10.45 -2.47 8.50
C ARG A 127 -10.24 -3.86 7.87
N GLN A 128 -9.79 -3.93 6.62
CA GLN A 128 -9.51 -5.21 5.96
C GLN A 128 -8.36 -5.97 6.61
N VAL A 129 -7.27 -5.26 6.96
CA VAL A 129 -6.13 -5.86 7.67
C VAL A 129 -6.58 -6.42 9.03
N LEU A 130 -7.38 -5.67 9.79
CA LEU A 130 -7.89 -6.13 11.08
C LEU A 130 -8.82 -7.34 10.93
N SER A 131 -9.71 -7.35 9.93
CA SER A 131 -10.57 -8.50 9.63
C SER A 131 -9.76 -9.76 9.32
N ILE A 132 -8.66 -9.63 8.56
CA ILE A 132 -7.74 -10.72 8.28
C ILE A 132 -7.05 -11.24 9.55
N PHE A 133 -6.73 -10.36 10.51
CA PHE A 133 -6.20 -10.78 11.80
C PHE A 133 -7.24 -11.51 12.65
N ASP A 134 -8.48 -11.01 12.70
CA ASP A 134 -9.57 -11.64 13.46
C ASP A 134 -9.85 -13.07 12.93
N ASP A 135 -9.90 -13.24 11.61
CA ASP A 135 -10.00 -14.55 10.94
C ASP A 135 -8.85 -15.48 11.34
N TRP A 136 -7.62 -14.97 11.33
CA TRP A 136 -6.43 -15.76 11.64
C TRP A 136 -6.40 -16.18 13.11
N GLN A 137 -6.74 -15.28 14.03
CA GLN A 137 -6.87 -15.61 15.46
C GLN A 137 -7.96 -16.66 15.72
N SER A 138 -9.11 -16.52 15.05
CA SER A 138 -10.21 -17.50 15.13
C SER A 138 -9.78 -18.88 14.62
N SER A 139 -9.00 -18.93 13.53
CA SER A 139 -8.47 -20.18 12.97
C SER A 139 -7.43 -20.88 13.87
N LYS A 140 -6.73 -20.12 14.74
CA LYS A 140 -5.85 -20.68 15.77
C LYS A 140 -6.64 -21.28 16.94
N GLY A 141 -7.73 -20.62 17.36
CA GLY A 141 -8.56 -21.02 18.50
C GLY A 141 -9.49 -22.20 18.25
N GLY A 142 -9.77 -22.55 16.98
CA GLY A 142 -10.63 -23.67 16.58
C GLY A 142 -9.96 -25.05 16.57
N LYS A 143 -8.72 -25.18 17.09
CA LYS A 143 -8.04 -26.47 17.30
C LYS A 143 -8.01 -26.79 18.80
N CYS A 144 -9.15 -27.13 19.37
CA CYS A 144 -9.27 -27.85 20.64
C CYS A 144 -10.29 -28.97 20.46
#